data_AF-A0A6B3EY26-F1
#
_entry.id   AF-A0A6B3EY26-F1
#
_cell.length_a   1.000
_cell.length_b   1.000
_cell.length_c   1.000
_cell.angle_alpha   90.00
_cell.angle_beta   90.00
_cell.angle_gamma   90.00
#
_symmetry.space_group_name_H-M   'P 1'
#
loop_
_entity.id
_entity.type
_entity.pdbx_description
1 polymer ?
#
loop_
_entity_poly.entity_id
_entity_poly.type
_entity_poly.pdbx_seq_one_letter_code
_entity_poly.pdbx_strand_id
1 'polypeptide(L)'
;AGTHTLYAQSIDKAGNVSDAATYIFFVFGLEQADQPGDINGDGNPDLWAIDKDEVLHRMYGAGDGTVTDVANEASHSNWKGVRVTHRGDWTGDGYEDLIAARHDDTADADRLWIHPNNGYGFACTDCTEEDGGPRQELTVYDD
;
A
#
# COMPACT_ATOMS: atom_id res chain seq x y z
N ALA A 1 4.18 -3.82 9.78
CA ALA A 1 4.20 -4.75 10.93
C ALA A 1 5.63 -5.26 11.17
N GLY A 2 5.96 -5.70 12.39
CA GLY A 2 7.24 -6.37 12.64
C GLY A 2 7.85 -6.07 14.01
N THR A 3 9.08 -6.58 14.18
CA THR A 3 9.89 -6.38 15.39
C THR A 3 10.55 -5.00 15.32
N HIS A 4 10.21 -4.13 16.25
CA HIS A 4 10.87 -2.84 16.41
C HIS A 4 11.71 -2.81 17.68
N THR A 5 12.84 -2.11 17.60
CA THR A 5 13.77 -1.94 18.73
C THR A 5 13.90 -0.46 19.07
N LEU A 6 13.55 -0.09 20.30
CA LEU A 6 13.82 1.24 20.85
C LEU A 6 15.03 1.16 21.80
N TYR A 7 16.04 1.97 21.52
CA TYR A 7 17.17 2.19 22.43
C TYR A 7 16.90 3.44 23.26
N ALA A 8 16.88 3.29 24.58
CA ALA A 8 16.71 4.40 25.50
C ALA A 8 17.99 4.58 26.34
N GLN A 9 18.50 5.80 26.37
CA GLN A 9 19.62 6.21 27.22
C GLN A 9 19.23 7.45 28.01
N SER A 10 19.69 7.54 29.25
CA SER A 10 19.58 8.75 30.06
C SER A 10 20.87 9.55 29.97
N ILE A 11 20.75 10.88 30.00
CA ILE A 11 21.89 11.80 30.02
C ILE A 11 21.77 12.66 31.28
N ASP A 12 22.83 12.70 32.09
CA ASP A 12 22.85 13.54 33.29
C ASP A 12 23.14 15.02 32.96
N LYS A 13 23.09 15.88 33.99
CA LYS A 13 23.34 17.33 33.84
C LYS A 13 24.79 17.65 33.42
N ALA A 14 25.73 16.73 33.63
CA ALA A 14 27.12 16.86 33.20
C ALA A 14 27.37 16.31 31.79
N GLY A 15 26.36 15.69 31.15
CA GLY A 15 26.42 15.12 29.81
C GLY A 15 26.85 13.65 29.78
N ASN A 16 26.96 12.96 30.92
CA ASN A 16 27.29 11.54 30.93
C ASN A 16 26.09 10.71 30.48
N VAL A 17 26.32 9.77 29.59
CA VAL A 17 25.29 8.88 29.02
C VAL A 17 25.29 7.55 29.76
N SER A 18 24.11 7.03 30.11
CA SER A 18 23.97 5.69 30.68
C SER A 18 24.18 4.57 29.65
N ASP A 19 24.26 3.34 30.14
CA ASP A 19 24.05 2.15 29.31
C ASP A 19 22.69 2.23 28.58
N ALA A 20 22.62 1.63 27.40
CA ALA A 20 21.41 1.59 26.60
C ALA A 20 20.43 0.52 27.10
N ALA A 21 19.22 0.94 27.48
CA ALA A 21 18.10 0.04 27.67
C ALA A 21 17.51 -0.29 26.29
N THR A 22 17.38 -1.58 25.99
CA THR A 22 16.79 -2.08 24.74
C THR A 22 15.37 -2.54 24.99
N TYR A 23 14.40 -1.91 24.33
CA TYR A 23 13.00 -2.32 24.35
C TYR A 23 12.64 -2.92 23.00
N ILE A 24 12.26 -4.19 23.01
CA ILE A 24 11.67 -4.86 21.85
C ILE A 24 10.15 -4.71 21.97
N PHE A 25 9.52 -4.14 20.96
CA PHE A 25 8.08 -4.13 20.84
C PHE A 25 7.66 -4.63 19.47
N PHE A 26 6.56 -5.36 19.46
CA PHE A 26 5.96 -5.87 18.24
C PHE A 26 4.88 -4.90 17.80
N VAL A 27 5.02 -4.36 16.59
CA VAL A 27 3.91 -3.72 15.91
C VAL A 27 3.25 -4.82 15.11
N PHE A 28 2.14 -5.34 15.61
CA PHE A 28 1.29 -6.20 14.80
C PHE A 28 0.82 -5.38 13.60
N GLY A 29 0.61 -6.03 12.44
CA GLY A 29 -0.22 -5.41 11.39
C GLY A 29 -1.58 -5.07 12.00
N LEU A 30 -2.38 -4.23 11.33
CA LEU A 30 -3.74 -3.94 11.81
C LEU A 30 -4.39 -5.26 12.26
N GLU A 31 -4.91 -5.33 13.50
CA GLU A 31 -5.50 -6.57 14.06
C GLU A 31 -6.63 -7.10 13.16
N GLN A 32 -7.15 -6.22 12.31
CA GLN A 32 -8.14 -6.48 11.30
C GLN A 32 -7.57 -5.98 9.98
N ALA A 33 -7.43 -6.87 9.00
CA ALA A 33 -7.15 -6.45 7.64
C ALA A 33 -8.29 -5.53 7.14
N ASP A 34 -7.94 -4.65 6.21
CA ASP A 34 -8.93 -3.77 5.59
C ASP A 34 -10.10 -4.59 5.03
N GLN A 35 -11.30 -4.02 5.11
CA GLN A 35 -12.46 -4.66 4.50
C GLN A 35 -12.34 -4.62 2.97
N PRO A 36 -12.92 -5.57 2.23
CA PRO A 36 -12.92 -5.49 0.78
C PRO A 36 -13.54 -4.17 0.29
N GLY A 37 -12.77 -3.40 -0.47
CA GLY A 37 -13.14 -2.07 -0.94
C GLY A 37 -12.70 -0.92 -0.04
N ASP A 38 -12.23 -1.15 1.17
CA ASP A 38 -11.69 -0.13 2.06
C ASP A 38 -10.17 -0.05 1.83
N ILE A 39 -9.67 1.08 1.33
CA ILE A 39 -8.25 1.22 0.95
C ILE A 39 -7.49 2.07 1.97
N ASN A 40 -8.18 2.61 2.99
CA ASN A 40 -7.61 3.50 3.99
C ASN A 40 -7.88 3.08 5.45
N GLY A 41 -8.63 1.98 5.65
CA GLY A 41 -8.95 1.40 6.95
C GLY A 41 -10.04 2.15 7.74
N ASP A 42 -10.84 3.01 7.11
CA ASP A 42 -11.88 3.80 7.79
C ASP A 42 -13.22 3.07 7.95
N GLY A 43 -13.33 1.87 7.38
CA GLY A 43 -14.50 1.01 7.43
C GLY A 43 -15.53 1.27 6.33
N ASN A 44 -15.29 2.21 5.43
CA ASN A 44 -16.16 2.50 4.29
C ASN A 44 -15.53 2.02 2.97
N PRO A 45 -16.36 1.65 1.97
CA PRO A 45 -15.84 1.38 0.64
C PRO A 45 -15.35 2.65 -0.07
N ASP A 46 -14.11 2.58 -0.55
CA ASP A 46 -13.35 3.56 -1.31
C ASP A 46 -13.24 3.17 -2.80
N LEU A 47 -12.56 4.01 -3.59
CA LEU A 47 -12.34 3.79 -5.01
C LEU A 47 -10.91 4.14 -5.46
N TRP A 48 -10.37 3.32 -6.35
CA TRP A 48 -9.34 3.73 -7.31
C TRP A 48 -9.96 4.06 -8.66
N ALA A 49 -9.54 5.15 -9.28
CA ALA A 49 -10.00 5.58 -10.60
C ALA A 49 -8.85 6.08 -11.46
N ILE A 50 -8.90 5.78 -12.76
CA ILE A 50 -7.96 6.35 -13.74
C ILE A 50 -8.68 7.49 -14.45
N ASP A 51 -8.08 8.68 -14.45
CA ASP A 51 -8.68 9.84 -15.11
C ASP A 51 -8.34 9.91 -16.61
N LYS A 52 -8.82 10.97 -17.26
CA LYS A 52 -8.57 11.23 -18.69
C LYS A 52 -7.11 11.54 -19.03
N ASP A 53 -6.33 11.94 -18.03
CA ASP A 53 -4.91 12.29 -18.16
C ASP A 53 -4.01 11.07 -17.82
N GLU A 54 -4.62 9.89 -17.69
CA GLU A 54 -3.95 8.61 -17.46
C GLU A 54 -3.31 8.50 -16.07
N VAL A 55 -3.79 9.30 -15.11
CA VAL A 55 -3.35 9.35 -13.71
C VAL A 55 -4.27 8.49 -12.85
N LEU A 56 -3.70 7.72 -11.93
CA LEU A 56 -4.46 6.99 -10.92
C LEU A 56 -4.77 7.91 -9.73
N HIS A 57 -6.03 7.99 -9.39
CA HIS A 57 -6.58 8.71 -8.24
C HIS A 57 -7.13 7.72 -7.23
N ARG A 58 -7.15 8.16 -5.97
CA ARG A 58 -7.82 7.46 -4.87
C ARG A 58 -8.91 8.37 -4.32
N MET A 59 -10.08 7.81 -4.07
CA MET A 59 -11.23 8.54 -3.58
C MET A 59 -11.76 7.85 -2.34
N TYR A 60 -11.87 8.60 -1.24
CA TYR A 60 -12.36 8.06 0.03
C TYR A 60 -13.87 8.15 0.11
N GLY A 61 -14.51 7.04 0.45
CA GLY A 61 -15.95 6.93 0.63
C GLY A 61 -16.38 7.39 2.01
N ALA A 62 -17.51 8.12 2.07
CA ALA A 62 -18.07 8.55 3.36
C ALA A 62 -19.09 7.55 3.95
N GLY A 63 -19.29 6.40 3.30
CA GLY A 63 -20.29 5.38 3.70
C GLY A 63 -21.75 5.74 3.36
N ASP A 64 -22.01 6.94 2.83
CA ASP A 64 -23.33 7.42 2.43
C ASP A 64 -23.55 7.45 0.90
N GLY A 65 -22.61 6.84 0.16
CA GLY A 65 -22.59 6.83 -1.31
C GLY A 65 -21.87 8.02 -1.93
N THR A 66 -21.33 8.94 -1.14
CA THR A 66 -20.44 10.00 -1.62
C THR A 66 -18.96 9.58 -1.53
N VAL A 67 -18.14 10.17 -2.39
CA VAL A 67 -16.68 9.98 -2.42
C VAL A 67 -15.97 11.32 -2.51
N THR A 68 -14.79 11.41 -1.91
CA THR A 68 -13.92 12.59 -1.96
C THR A 68 -12.59 12.23 -2.60
N ASP A 69 -12.23 12.95 -3.66
CA ASP A 69 -10.93 12.80 -4.31
C ASP A 69 -9.78 13.28 -3.42
N VAL A 70 -8.71 12.51 -3.37
CA VAL A 70 -7.51 12.85 -2.61
C VAL A 70 -6.55 13.61 -3.52
N ALA A 71 -6.15 14.82 -3.10
CA ALA A 71 -5.41 15.75 -3.95
C ALA A 71 -4.08 15.23 -4.54
N ASN A 72 -3.51 14.16 -3.98
CA ASN A 72 -2.28 13.57 -4.47
C ASN A 72 -2.62 12.31 -5.27
N GLU A 73 -1.88 12.09 -6.36
CA GLU A 73 -1.97 10.87 -7.17
C GLU A 73 -1.78 9.63 -6.30
N ALA A 74 -2.47 8.56 -6.66
CA ALA A 74 -2.41 7.27 -5.98
C ALA A 74 -1.22 6.41 -6.43
N SER A 75 -0.38 6.88 -7.34
CA SER A 75 0.77 6.15 -7.86
C SER A 75 1.67 7.08 -8.69
N HIS A 76 2.97 6.78 -8.81
CA HIS A 76 3.91 7.53 -9.65
C HIS A 76 4.09 6.94 -11.06
N SER A 77 3.26 5.97 -11.47
CA SER A 77 3.28 5.38 -12.82
C SER A 77 2.22 5.96 -13.74
N ASN A 78 2.42 5.82 -15.06
CA ASN A 78 1.37 6.04 -16.05
C ASN A 78 0.37 4.86 -16.05
N TRP A 79 -0.92 5.16 -16.14
CA TRP A 79 -2.03 4.19 -16.17
C TRP A 79 -2.76 4.12 -17.52
N LYS A 80 -2.12 4.58 -18.60
CA LYS A 80 -2.60 4.47 -19.98
C LYS A 80 -2.99 3.05 -20.35
N GLY A 81 -4.25 2.88 -20.76
CA GLY A 81 -4.75 1.59 -21.27
C GLY A 81 -4.79 0.47 -20.22
N VAL A 82 -4.56 0.80 -18.95
CA VAL A 82 -4.52 -0.17 -17.85
C VAL A 82 -5.94 -0.45 -17.39
N ARG A 83 -6.24 -1.72 -17.12
CA ARG A 83 -7.47 -2.12 -16.43
C ARG A 83 -7.14 -2.45 -14.99
N VAL A 84 -7.97 -2.00 -14.07
CA VAL A 84 -7.74 -2.17 -12.64
C VAL A 84 -8.91 -2.88 -11.96
N THR A 85 -8.58 -3.64 -10.91
CA THR A 85 -9.53 -4.19 -9.95
C THR A 85 -8.85 -4.27 -8.59
N HIS A 86 -9.62 -4.29 -7.52
CA HIS A 86 -9.16 -4.53 -6.16
C HIS A 86 -10.22 -5.36 -5.46
N ARG A 87 -9.82 -6.28 -4.57
CA ARG A 87 -10.67 -7.05 -3.65
C ARG A 87 -9.75 -7.89 -2.75
N GLY A 88 -9.33 -7.30 -1.64
CA GLY A 88 -8.56 -7.96 -0.59
C GLY A 88 -7.05 -7.71 -0.62
N ASP A 89 -6.39 -8.30 0.36
CA ASP A 89 -4.96 -8.24 0.63
C ASP A 89 -4.25 -9.43 -0.05
N TRP A 90 -3.51 -9.15 -1.12
CA TRP A 90 -2.80 -10.14 -1.93
C TRP A 90 -1.35 -10.34 -1.49
N THR A 91 -0.80 -9.37 -0.77
CA THR A 91 0.57 -9.40 -0.25
C THR A 91 0.65 -9.95 1.19
N GLY A 92 -0.47 -10.01 1.89
CA GLY A 92 -0.57 -10.40 3.30
C GLY A 92 -0.11 -9.32 4.27
N ASP A 93 -0.07 -8.06 3.84
CA ASP A 93 0.45 -6.94 4.64
C ASP A 93 -0.61 -6.24 5.52
N GLY A 94 -1.88 -6.64 5.36
CA GLY A 94 -3.04 -6.15 6.07
C GLY A 94 -3.85 -5.09 5.32
N TYR A 95 -3.38 -4.62 4.17
CA TYR A 95 -4.05 -3.59 3.37
C TYR A 95 -4.65 -4.17 2.10
N GLU A 96 -5.73 -3.56 1.61
CA GLU A 96 -6.27 -3.96 0.31
C GLU A 96 -5.32 -3.57 -0.83
N ASP A 97 -5.01 -4.51 -1.73
CA ASP A 97 -4.08 -4.29 -2.84
C ASP A 97 -4.79 -4.00 -4.17
N LEU A 98 -4.10 -3.22 -5.02
CA LEU A 98 -4.56 -2.92 -6.38
C LEU A 98 -4.01 -3.91 -7.40
N ILE A 99 -4.89 -4.57 -8.15
CA ILE A 99 -4.51 -5.43 -9.26
C ILE A 99 -4.65 -4.68 -10.59
N ALA A 100 -3.61 -4.73 -11.41
CA ALA A 100 -3.54 -4.04 -12.69
C ALA A 100 -3.23 -5.03 -13.83
N ALA A 101 -4.06 -5.03 -14.87
CA ALA A 101 -3.74 -5.67 -16.15
C ALA A 101 -3.14 -4.62 -17.10
N ARG A 102 -1.89 -4.83 -17.50
CA ARG A 102 -1.10 -3.91 -18.32
C ARG A 102 -0.55 -4.64 -19.54
N HIS A 103 -0.65 -4.01 -20.71
CA HIS A 103 -0.02 -4.54 -21.91
C HIS A 103 1.50 -4.34 -21.84
N ASP A 104 2.27 -5.40 -22.06
CA ASP A 104 3.72 -5.36 -22.25
C ASP A 104 4.02 -5.40 -23.76
N ASP A 105 4.40 -4.25 -24.32
CA ASP A 105 4.74 -4.10 -25.74
C ASP A 105 5.90 -5.01 -26.19
N THR A 106 6.80 -5.38 -25.27
CA THR A 106 7.95 -6.24 -25.60
C THR A 106 7.53 -7.69 -25.76
N ALA A 107 6.61 -8.15 -24.91
CA ALA A 107 6.09 -9.51 -24.92
C ALA A 107 4.85 -9.66 -25.82
N ASP A 108 4.25 -8.55 -26.28
CA ASP A 108 2.96 -8.50 -26.99
C ASP A 108 1.86 -9.26 -26.23
N ALA A 109 1.78 -9.03 -24.93
CA ALA A 109 0.88 -9.74 -24.03
C ALA A 109 0.43 -8.86 -22.85
N ASP A 110 -0.77 -9.12 -22.34
CA ASP A 110 -1.23 -8.51 -21.09
C ASP A 110 -0.63 -9.25 -19.89
N ARG A 111 -0.06 -8.50 -18.95
CA ARG A 111 0.49 -8.99 -17.68
C ARG A 111 -0.32 -8.47 -16.51
N LEU A 112 -0.47 -9.30 -15.48
CA LEU A 112 -1.13 -8.94 -14.22
C LEU A 112 -0.09 -8.53 -13.19
N TRP A 113 -0.35 -7.43 -12.51
CA TRP A 113 0.51 -6.87 -11.47
C TRP A 113 -0.29 -6.62 -10.20
N ILE A 114 0.27 -7.01 -9.06
CA ILE A 114 -0.16 -6.58 -7.73
C ILE A 114 0.61 -5.30 -7.41
N HIS A 115 -0.10 -4.26 -7.02
CA HIS A 115 0.45 -3.01 -6.50
C HIS A 115 0.08 -2.92 -5.01
N PRO A 116 1.06 -3.14 -4.11
CA PRO A 116 0.81 -3.04 -2.68
C PRO A 116 0.24 -1.68 -2.29
N ASN A 117 -0.69 -1.66 -1.35
CA ASN A 117 -1.22 -0.41 -0.81
C ASN A 117 -0.49 -0.02 0.46
N ASN A 118 -0.15 1.26 0.62
CA ASN A 118 0.49 1.77 1.83
C ASN A 118 -0.47 2.04 3.01
N GLY A 119 -1.72 1.57 2.91
CA GLY A 119 -2.79 1.80 3.90
C GLY A 119 -3.49 3.16 3.79
N TYR A 120 -3.20 3.95 2.74
CA TYR A 120 -3.89 5.22 2.46
C TYR A 120 -4.33 5.30 0.99
N GLY A 121 -4.48 4.16 0.33
CA GLY A 121 -4.85 4.05 -1.08
C GLY A 121 -3.73 4.44 -2.07
N PHE A 122 -2.47 4.51 -1.65
CA PHE A 122 -1.36 4.68 -2.60
C PHE A 122 -0.89 3.30 -3.09
N ALA A 123 -1.02 3.06 -4.39
CA ALA A 123 -0.62 1.85 -5.08
C ALA A 123 0.86 1.90 -5.48
N CYS A 124 1.66 1.13 -4.76
CA CYS A 124 3.10 1.05 -4.91
C CYS A 124 3.53 0.53 -6.30
N THR A 125 4.45 1.27 -6.94
CA THR A 125 5.00 0.91 -8.26
C THR A 125 6.48 0.59 -8.24
N ASP A 126 7.20 1.23 -7.33
CA ASP A 126 8.65 1.24 -7.15
C ASP A 126 9.04 1.47 -5.68
N CYS A 127 8.12 1.15 -4.77
CA CYS A 127 8.29 1.26 -3.32
C CYS A 127 9.34 0.30 -2.78
N THR A 128 9.87 0.63 -1.59
CA THR A 128 10.73 -0.27 -0.82
C THR A 128 9.88 -1.21 0.05
N GLU A 129 10.49 -2.27 0.60
CA GLU A 129 9.83 -3.16 1.57
C GLU A 129 9.32 -2.43 2.82
N GLU A 130 9.92 -1.28 3.16
CA GLU A 130 9.46 -0.44 4.28
C GLU A 130 8.15 0.31 3.97
N ASP A 131 7.82 0.48 2.68
CA ASP A 131 6.66 1.22 2.17
C ASP A 131 5.53 0.29 1.67
N GLY A 132 5.52 -0.99 2.06
CA GLY A 132 4.57 -2.00 1.58
C GLY A 132 5.10 -2.90 0.46
N GLY A 133 6.35 -2.68 0.03
CA GLY A 133 7.03 -3.53 -0.95
C GLY A 133 6.82 -3.10 -2.41
N PRO A 134 7.67 -3.59 -3.32
CA PRO A 134 7.54 -3.30 -4.74
C PRO A 134 6.33 -4.01 -5.34
N ARG A 135 5.85 -3.52 -6.50
CA ARG A 135 4.84 -4.25 -7.28
C ARG A 135 5.32 -5.66 -7.65
N GLN A 136 4.39 -6.61 -7.69
CA GLN A 136 4.69 -8.02 -7.95
C GLN A 136 3.94 -8.47 -9.21
N GLU A 137 4.60 -9.22 -10.10
CA GLU A 137 3.93 -9.81 -11.26
C GLU A 137 3.17 -11.06 -10.83
N LEU A 138 1.88 -11.14 -11.18
CA LEU A 138 1.08 -12.35 -11.06
C LEU A 138 1.37 -13.24 -12.26
N THR A 139 2.23 -14.25 -12.06
CA THR A 139 2.50 -15.27 -13.07
C THR A 139 1.59 -16.47 -12.87
N VAL A 140 1.20 -17.10 -13.97
CA VAL A 140 0.60 -18.44 -13.91
C VAL A 140 1.74 -19.43 -13.69
N TYR A 141 1.64 -20.27 -12.66
CA TYR A 141 2.57 -21.39 -12.51
C TYR A 141 2.32 -22.38 -13.65
N ASP A 142 3.39 -22.77 -14.34
CA ASP A 142 3.34 -23.97 -15.19
C ASP A 142 3.37 -25.19 -14.26
N ASP A 143 2.30 -25.99 -14.30
CA ASP A 143 2.14 -27.24 -13.54
C ASP A 143 3.23 -28.29 -13.84
#